data_AF-A0A7X3ZAD8-F1
#
_entry.id   AF-A0A7X3ZAD8-F1
#
_cell.length_a   1.000
_cell.length_b   1.000
_cell.length_c   1.000
_cell.angle_alpha   90.00
_cell.angle_beta   90.00
_cell.angle_gamma   90.00
#
_symmetry.space_group_name_H-M   'P 1'
#
loop_
_entity.id
_entity.type
_entity.pdbx_description
1 polymer ?
#
loop_
_entity_poly.entity_id
_entity_poly.type
_entity_poly.pdbx_seq_one_letter_code
_entity_poly.pdbx_strand_id
1 'polypeptide(L)'
;MARQERRRRAGGRAGNRDRRSGELFPQMPWRVPVNLDAPTEPLDEDGIQAIHAGAMHILEAIGVEFLNEEALEIFKEAGCK
;
A
#
# COMPACT_ATOMS: atom_id res chain seq x y z
N MET A 1 69.07 5.98 -23.19
CA MET A 1 68.14 4.81 -23.10
C MET A 1 67.12 5.11 -22.01
N ALA A 2 66.03 5.82 -22.33
CA ALA A 2 65.01 6.19 -21.34
C ALA A 2 64.02 5.03 -21.15
N ARG A 3 63.88 4.56 -19.90
CA ARG A 3 63.01 3.44 -19.52
C ARG A 3 61.54 3.84 -19.69
N GLN A 4 60.84 3.20 -20.63
CA GLN A 4 59.41 3.38 -20.83
C GLN A 4 58.66 2.80 -19.63
N GLU A 5 58.03 3.65 -18.81
CA GLU A 5 57.18 3.20 -17.71
C GLU A 5 55.96 2.44 -18.26
N ARG A 6 55.75 1.21 -17.79
CA ARG A 6 54.61 0.39 -18.20
C ARG A 6 53.32 1.07 -17.74
N ARG A 7 52.47 1.47 -18.70
CA ARG A 7 51.11 1.98 -18.45
C ARG A 7 50.34 1.00 -17.55
N ARG A 8 50.01 1.46 -16.33
CA ARG A 8 49.13 0.73 -15.41
C ARG A 8 47.71 0.75 -15.98
N ARG A 9 47.00 -0.38 -15.91
CA ARG A 9 45.60 -0.53 -16.36
C ARG A 9 44.68 0.30 -15.44
N ALA A 10 44.54 1.59 -15.72
CA ALA A 10 43.47 2.40 -15.15
C ALA A 10 42.20 2.14 -15.96
N GLY A 11 41.11 1.72 -15.29
CA GLY A 11 39.79 1.70 -15.93
C GLY A 11 38.82 0.64 -15.44
N GLY A 12 39.27 -0.52 -14.98
CA GLY A 12 38.35 -1.63 -14.64
C GLY A 12 37.44 -1.32 -13.44
N ARG A 13 37.99 -0.73 -12.38
CA ARG A 13 37.23 -0.38 -11.16
C ARG A 13 36.57 0.99 -11.24
N ALA A 14 37.14 1.94 -11.97
CA ALA A 14 36.56 3.25 -12.20
C ALA A 14 35.31 3.14 -13.08
N GLY A 15 35.41 2.46 -14.23
CA GLY A 15 34.28 2.24 -15.13
C GLY A 15 33.15 1.40 -14.52
N ASN A 16 33.45 0.48 -13.59
CA ASN A 16 32.42 -0.26 -12.86
C ASN A 16 31.73 0.60 -11.78
N ARG A 17 32.39 1.66 -11.29
CA ARG A 17 31.82 2.62 -10.35
C ARG A 17 30.90 3.60 -11.09
N ASP A 18 31.35 4.11 -12.23
CA ASP A 18 30.58 5.01 -13.08
C ASP A 18 29.31 4.35 -13.64
N ARG A 19 29.35 3.04 -13.93
CA ARG A 19 28.18 2.26 -14.33
C ARG A 19 27.20 1.96 -13.19
N ARG A 20 27.65 2.00 -11.93
CA ARG A 20 26.80 1.78 -10.74
C ARG A 20 26.16 3.07 -10.22
N SER A 21 26.72 4.22 -10.57
CA SER A 21 26.23 5.53 -10.12
C SER A 21 25.18 6.15 -11.05
N GLY A 22 24.84 5.49 -12.15
CA GLY A 22 23.69 5.87 -12.97
C GLY A 22 22.41 5.37 -12.33
N GLU A 23 21.38 6.21 -12.30
CA GLU A 23 20.01 5.82 -11.95
C GLU A 23 19.60 4.67 -12.90
N LEU A 24 19.51 3.43 -12.39
CA LEU A 24 19.34 2.24 -13.23
C LEU A 24 17.97 2.23 -13.92
N PHE A 25 16.95 2.80 -13.28
CA PHE A 25 15.61 3.02 -13.80
C PHE A 25 15.06 4.31 -13.21
N PRO A 26 14.50 5.23 -14.02
CA PRO A 26 13.86 6.42 -13.49
C PRO A 26 12.60 5.99 -12.72
N GLN A 27 12.60 6.20 -11.40
CA GLN A 27 11.43 5.97 -10.57
C GLN A 27 10.40 7.06 -10.88
N MET A 28 9.21 6.67 -11.31
CA MET A 28 8.11 7.62 -11.45
C MET A 28 7.73 8.21 -10.09
N PRO A 29 7.36 9.51 -10.02
CA PRO A 29 6.81 10.08 -8.81
C PRO A 29 5.52 9.35 -8.42
N TRP A 30 5.30 9.23 -7.12
CA TRP A 30 4.07 8.64 -6.60
C TRP A 30 2.86 9.43 -7.09
N ARG A 31 1.82 8.70 -7.51
CA ARG A 31 0.52 9.25 -7.90
C ARG A 31 -0.57 8.25 -7.57
N VAL A 32 -1.76 8.73 -7.24
CA VAL A 32 -2.95 7.89 -7.07
C VAL A 32 -3.44 7.46 -8.46
N PRO A 33 -3.55 6.16 -8.77
CA PRO A 33 -4.14 5.71 -10.02
C PRO A 33 -5.62 6.09 -10.07
N VAL A 34 -6.06 6.64 -11.20
CA VAL A 34 -7.48 6.90 -11.46
C VAL A 34 -7.98 5.79 -12.38
N ASN A 35 -8.95 5.00 -11.90
CA ASN A 35 -9.65 4.05 -12.76
C ASN A 35 -10.71 4.82 -13.56
N LEU A 36 -10.66 4.73 -14.88
CA LEU A 36 -11.62 5.38 -15.77
C LEU A 36 -12.82 4.47 -16.06
N ASP A 37 -12.64 3.16 -15.92
CA ASP A 37 -13.70 2.18 -16.13
C ASP A 37 -14.60 2.10 -14.90
N ALA A 38 -15.85 1.74 -15.12
CA ALA A 38 -16.77 1.42 -14.04
C ALA A 38 -16.19 0.25 -13.20
N PRO A 39 -16.31 0.30 -11.86
CA PRO A 39 -15.96 -0.83 -11.02
C PRO A 39 -16.74 -2.09 -11.43
N THR A 40 -16.11 -3.25 -11.31
CA THR A 40 -16.83 -4.52 -11.46
C THR A 40 -17.79 -4.68 -10.29
N GLU A 41 -19.03 -5.09 -10.59
CA GLU A 41 -20.08 -5.40 -9.61
C GLU A 41 -20.21 -6.93 -9.48
N PRO A 42 -19.49 -7.57 -8.53
CA PRO A 42 -19.45 -9.03 -8.41
C PRO A 42 -20.70 -9.62 -7.73
N LEU A 43 -21.54 -8.79 -7.12
CA LEU A 43 -22.75 -9.17 -6.41
C LEU A 43 -23.93 -8.41 -7.02
N ASP A 44 -25.08 -9.09 -7.09
CA ASP A 44 -26.35 -8.46 -7.39
C ASP A 44 -26.96 -7.83 -6.12
N GLU A 45 -28.11 -7.16 -6.29
CA GLU A 45 -28.80 -6.49 -5.19
C GLU A 45 -29.14 -7.45 -4.05
N ASP A 46 -29.60 -8.66 -4.37
CA ASP A 46 -29.94 -9.67 -3.36
C ASP A 46 -28.70 -10.07 -2.55
N GLY A 47 -27.54 -10.25 -3.21
CA GLY A 47 -26.27 -10.51 -2.55
C GLY A 47 -25.82 -9.37 -1.63
N ILE A 48 -26.04 -8.12 -2.03
CA ILE A 48 -25.76 -6.94 -1.20
C ILE A 48 -26.66 -6.94 0.04
N GLN A 49 -27.96 -7.18 -0.14
CA GLN A 49 -28.92 -7.21 0.97
C GLN A 49 -28.64 -8.36 1.94
N ALA A 50 -28.18 -9.51 1.45
CA ALA A 50 -27.78 -10.63 2.29
C ALA A 50 -26.59 -10.27 3.21
N ILE A 51 -25.57 -9.58 2.66
CA ILE A 51 -24.44 -9.09 3.46
C ILE A 51 -24.91 -8.06 4.48
N HIS A 52 -25.76 -7.11 4.06
CA HIS A 52 -26.28 -6.09 4.95
C HIS A 52 -27.06 -6.69 6.13
N ALA A 53 -27.98 -7.62 5.85
CA ALA A 53 -28.75 -8.30 6.89
C ALA A 53 -27.85 -9.11 7.83
N GLY A 54 -26.84 -9.80 7.29
CA GLY A 54 -25.85 -10.52 8.09
C GLY A 54 -25.04 -9.60 9.00
N ALA A 55 -24.61 -8.45 8.48
CA ALA A 55 -23.87 -7.44 9.25
C ALA A 55 -24.72 -6.86 10.39
N MET A 56 -26.00 -6.54 10.12
CA MET A 56 -26.91 -6.04 11.16
C MET A 56 -27.13 -7.10 12.25
N HIS A 57 -27.31 -8.37 11.86
CA HIS A 57 -27.44 -9.45 12.83
C HIS A 57 -26.20 -9.57 13.73
N ILE A 58 -25.00 -9.45 13.17
CA ILE A 58 -23.76 -9.44 13.96
C ILE A 58 -23.76 -8.27 14.94
N LEU A 59 -24.04 -7.06 14.47
CA LEU A 59 -24.00 -5.86 15.32
C LEU A 59 -25.05 -5.88 16.44
N GLU A 60 -26.24 -6.42 16.18
CA GLU A 60 -27.35 -6.44 17.14
C GLU A 60 -27.33 -7.64 18.09
N ALA A 61 -27.04 -8.83 17.58
CA ALA A 61 -27.17 -10.08 18.34
C ALA A 61 -25.85 -10.58 18.94
N ILE A 62 -24.71 -10.23 18.34
CA ILE A 62 -23.37 -10.65 18.79
C ILE A 62 -22.64 -9.47 19.42
N GLY A 63 -22.71 -8.29 18.80
CA GLY A 63 -22.03 -7.07 19.23
C GLY A 63 -20.58 -6.99 18.80
N VAL A 64 -19.91 -5.91 19.21
CA VAL A 64 -18.49 -5.65 18.98
C VAL A 64 -17.86 -5.19 20.29
N GLU A 65 -16.69 -5.73 20.62
CA GLU A 65 -15.96 -5.34 21.82
C GLU A 65 -15.18 -4.04 21.58
N PHE A 66 -15.53 -2.99 22.34
CA PHE A 66 -14.80 -1.74 22.37
C PHE A 66 -13.89 -1.68 23.60
N LEU A 67 -12.58 -1.70 23.37
CA LEU A 67 -11.58 -1.63 24.43
C LEU A 67 -11.34 -0.21 24.98
N ASN A 68 -11.92 0.81 24.33
CA ASN A 68 -11.81 2.20 24.74
C ASN A 68 -13.05 2.62 25.55
N GLU A 69 -12.84 3.06 26.79
CA GLU A 69 -13.90 3.51 27.70
C GLU A 69 -14.67 4.74 27.18
N GLU A 70 -13.99 5.70 26.53
CA GLU A 70 -14.65 6.88 25.94
C GLU A 70 -15.61 6.47 24.81
N ALA A 71 -15.20 5.49 23.99
CA ALA A 71 -16.06 4.98 22.93
C ALA A 71 -17.34 4.34 23.50
N LEU A 72 -17.22 3.60 24.61
CA LEU A 72 -18.37 2.99 25.29
C LEU A 72 -19.36 4.05 25.78
N GLU A 73 -18.88 5.15 26.36
CA GLU A 73 -19.78 6.23 26.80
C GLU A 73 -20.50 6.90 25.63
N ILE A 74 -19.81 7.17 24.52
CA ILE A 74 -20.43 7.71 23.31
C ILE A 74 -21.54 6.78 22.79
N PHE A 75 -21.30 5.47 22.77
CA PHE A 75 -22.32 4.51 22.32
C PHE A 75 -23.51 4.40 23.29
N LYS A 76 -23.29 4.50 24.60
CA LYS A 76 -24.38 4.56 25.59
C LYS A 76 -25.23 5.80 25.41
N GLU A 77 -24.62 6.96 25.17
CA GLU A 77 -25.35 8.21 24.88
C GLU A 77 -26.20 8.09 23.60
N ALA A 78 -25.69 7.37 22.60
CA ALA A 78 -26.43 7.05 21.38
C ALA A 78 -27.53 5.97 21.59
N GLY A 79 -27.68 5.41 22.78
CA GLY A 79 -28.69 4.41 23.13
C GLY A 79 -28.32 2.97 22.76
N CYS A 80 -27.07 2.72 22.39
CA CYS A 80 -26.54 1.37 22.20
C CYS A 80 -26.36 0.68 23.55
N LYS A 81 -26.49 -0.65 23.56
CA LYS A 81 -26.42 -1.50 24.75
C LYS A 81 -25.23 -2.43 24.67
#